data_AF-A0A352T0C1-F1
#
_entry.id   AF-A0A352T0C1-F1
#
_cell.length_a   1.000
_cell.length_b   1.000
_cell.length_c   1.000
_cell.angle_alpha   90.00
_cell.angle_beta   90.00
_cell.angle_gamma   90.00
#
_symmetry.space_group_name_H-M   'P 1'
#
loop_
_entity.id
_entity.type
_entity.pdbx_description
1 polymer ?
#
loop_
_entity_poly.entity_id
_entity_poly.type
_entity_poly.pdbx_seq_one_letter_code
_entity_poly.pdbx_strand_id
1 'polypeptide(L)'
;LYTRNGSFNIDEEGYLKLEGAGRVQGEFGEIYVGSDKFGFSEDGSIIIEGEAVDRIAVYDFEDYNSLNKYREGLFISDAEPELLDYPVIANKTIERSNINVTEELTGLISSQRALQTAAQALKIYDMTDDKAVSEISKIV
;
A
#
# COMPACT_ATOMS: atom_id res chain seq x y z
N LEU A 1 -7.06 -11.58 3.60
CA LEU A 1 -6.04 -10.65 3.06
C LEU A 1 -6.70 -9.90 1.93
N TYR A 2 -6.57 -8.59 1.90
CA TYR A 2 -7.22 -7.72 0.92
C TYR A 2 -6.17 -6.86 0.22
N THR A 3 -6.44 -6.44 -1.01
CA THR A 3 -5.52 -5.60 -1.77
C THR A 3 -6.29 -4.70 -2.71
N ARG A 4 -5.75 -3.51 -2.97
CA ARG A 4 -6.22 -2.64 -4.06
C ARG A 4 -5.37 -2.79 -5.33
N ASN A 5 -4.39 -3.69 -5.30
CA ASN A 5 -3.53 -3.92 -6.45
C ASN A 5 -4.27 -4.74 -7.52
N GLY A 6 -4.43 -4.18 -8.72
CA GLY A 6 -5.01 -4.84 -9.88
C GLY A 6 -4.02 -5.60 -10.77
N SER A 7 -2.74 -5.67 -10.37
CA SER A 7 -1.68 -6.33 -11.15
C SER A 7 -1.64 -7.83 -10.92
N PHE A 8 -2.61 -8.55 -11.47
CA PHE A 8 -2.69 -10.01 -11.36
C PHE A 8 -1.91 -10.73 -12.48
N ASN A 9 -1.39 -11.91 -12.15
CA ASN A 9 -0.71 -12.83 -13.07
C ASN A 9 -1.38 -14.20 -13.03
N ILE A 10 -1.10 -15.06 -14.00
CA ILE A 10 -1.56 -16.45 -14.00
C ILE A 10 -0.48 -17.33 -13.38
N ASP A 11 -0.86 -18.32 -12.57
CA ASP A 11 0.05 -19.36 -12.08
C ASP A 11 0.26 -20.51 -13.09
N GLU A 12 1.14 -21.46 -12.77
CA GLU A 12 1.44 -22.60 -13.67
C GLU A 12 0.24 -23.55 -13.83
N GLU A 13 -0.72 -23.48 -12.91
CA GLU A 13 -1.93 -24.30 -12.91
C GLU A 13 -3.10 -23.60 -13.61
N GLY A 14 -2.94 -22.35 -14.05
CA GLY A 14 -3.99 -21.61 -14.77
C GLY A 14 -4.91 -20.78 -13.87
N TYR A 15 -4.58 -20.58 -12.59
CA TYR A 15 -5.34 -19.73 -11.69
C TYR A 15 -4.80 -18.30 -11.66
N LEU A 16 -5.70 -17.34 -11.40
CA LEU A 16 -5.32 -15.96 -11.20
C LEU A 16 -4.63 -15.81 -9.83
N LYS A 17 -3.41 -15.30 -9.81
CA LYS A 17 -2.63 -15.04 -8.60
C LYS A 17 -2.12 -13.61 -8.54
N LEU A 18 -1.93 -13.14 -7.31
CA LEU A 18 -1.14 -11.95 -7.01
C LEU A 18 0.20 -12.42 -6.43
N GLU A 19 1.31 -11.94 -7.01
CA GLU A 19 2.65 -12.26 -6.48
C GLU A 19 2.76 -11.80 -5.02
N GLY A 20 3.25 -12.69 -4.15
CA GLY A 20 3.42 -12.40 -2.72
C GLY A 20 2.17 -12.55 -1.84
N ALA A 21 0.96 -12.65 -2.41
CA ALA A 21 -0.29 -12.74 -1.64
C ALA A 21 -1.02 -14.09 -1.79
N GLY A 22 -0.95 -14.72 -2.97
CA GLY A 22 -1.63 -15.99 -3.27
C GLY A 22 -2.65 -15.89 -4.40
N ARG A 23 -3.53 -16.88 -4.51
CA ARG A 23 -4.59 -16.95 -5.53
C ARG A 23 -5.71 -15.96 -5.24
N VAL A 24 -6.22 -15.33 -6.29
CA VAL A 24 -7.32 -14.37 -6.22
C VAL A 24 -8.63 -15.14 -6.02
N GLN A 25 -9.44 -14.66 -5.08
CA GLN A 25 -10.75 -15.23 -4.79
C GLN A 25 -11.83 -14.49 -5.59
N GLY A 26 -12.63 -15.26 -6.30
CA GLY A 26 -13.90 -14.84 -6.87
C GLY A 26 -15.07 -15.09 -5.90
N GLU A 27 -16.29 -14.95 -6.40
CA GLU A 27 -17.50 -15.24 -5.62
C GLU A 27 -17.67 -16.74 -5.35
N PHE A 28 -17.22 -17.60 -6.27
CA PHE A 28 -17.37 -19.06 -6.17
C PHE A 28 -16.09 -19.80 -5.75
N GLY A 29 -15.03 -19.09 -5.38
CA GLY A 29 -13.75 -19.65 -4.92
C GLY A 29 -12.56 -19.15 -5.72
N GLU A 30 -11.54 -19.99 -5.92
CA GLU A 30 -10.35 -19.60 -6.68
C GLU A 30 -10.66 -19.44 -8.16
N ILE A 31 -10.27 -18.30 -8.74
CA ILE A 31 -10.54 -18.00 -10.14
C ILE A 31 -9.61 -18.80 -11.05
N TYR A 32 -10.18 -19.72 -11.81
CA TYR A 32 -9.48 -20.47 -12.86
C TYR A 32 -9.68 -19.80 -14.22
N VAL A 33 -8.59 -19.35 -14.84
CA VAL A 33 -8.59 -18.76 -16.20
C VAL A 33 -8.06 -19.71 -17.27
N GLY A 34 -7.18 -20.65 -16.90
CA GLY A 34 -6.65 -21.73 -17.75
C GLY A 34 -5.79 -21.29 -18.95
N SER A 35 -5.94 -20.06 -19.45
CA SER A 35 -5.30 -19.54 -20.65
C SER A 35 -4.99 -18.04 -20.52
N ASP A 36 -4.16 -17.52 -21.42
CA ASP A 36 -3.82 -16.10 -21.54
C ASP A 36 -4.93 -15.24 -22.18
N LYS A 37 -5.97 -15.88 -22.73
CA LYS A 37 -7.11 -15.23 -23.40
C LYS A 37 -8.33 -15.14 -22.49
N PHE A 38 -8.27 -14.23 -21.53
CA PHE A 38 -9.41 -13.87 -20.68
C PHE A 38 -9.64 -12.35 -20.75
N GLY A 39 -10.89 -11.95 -20.52
CA GLY A 39 -11.32 -10.56 -20.45
C GLY A 39 -11.95 -10.26 -19.10
N PHE A 40 -11.93 -8.99 -18.73
CA PHE A 40 -12.72 -8.47 -17.61
C PHE A 40 -13.77 -7.52 -18.14
N SER A 41 -15.00 -7.75 -17.70
CA SER A 41 -16.11 -6.83 -17.87
C SER A 41 -16.12 -5.78 -16.76
N GLU A 42 -16.77 -4.63 -17.00
CA GLU A 42 -16.81 -3.51 -16.05
C GLU A 42 -17.53 -3.87 -14.75
N ASP A 43 -18.41 -4.88 -14.75
CA ASP A 43 -19.11 -5.41 -13.57
C ASP A 43 -18.25 -6.40 -12.75
N GLY A 44 -16.97 -6.54 -13.10
CA GLY A 44 -16.02 -7.44 -12.44
C GLY A 44 -16.12 -8.91 -12.84
N SER A 45 -17.01 -9.23 -13.79
CA SER A 45 -17.14 -10.56 -14.37
C SER A 45 -15.94 -10.89 -15.28
N ILE A 46 -15.47 -12.12 -15.16
CA ILE A 46 -14.35 -12.68 -15.90
C ILE A 46 -14.90 -13.48 -17.07
N ILE A 47 -14.53 -13.06 -18.27
CA ILE A 47 -15.02 -13.64 -19.52
C ILE A 47 -13.91 -14.47 -20.15
N ILE A 48 -14.18 -15.76 -20.40
CA ILE A 48 -13.27 -16.69 -21.04
C ILE A 48 -14.00 -17.26 -22.26
N GLU A 49 -13.40 -17.16 -23.44
CA GLU A 49 -13.99 -17.61 -24.71
C GLU A 49 -15.41 -17.07 -25.01
N GLY A 50 -15.80 -15.95 -24.39
CA GLY A 50 -17.10 -15.31 -24.56
C GLY A 50 -18.15 -15.68 -23.50
N GLU A 51 -17.84 -16.54 -22.54
CA GLU A 51 -18.71 -16.88 -21.41
C GLU A 51 -18.18 -16.30 -20.10
N ALA A 52 -19.08 -15.81 -19.25
CA ALA A 52 -18.74 -15.34 -17.90
C ALA A 52 -18.56 -16.56 -16.99
N VAL A 53 -17.33 -16.77 -16.51
CA VAL A 53 -16.96 -17.97 -15.73
C VAL A 53 -17.03 -17.71 -14.23
N ASP A 54 -16.60 -16.54 -13.79
CA ASP A 54 -16.63 -16.14 -12.38
C ASP A 54 -16.58 -14.60 -12.28
N ARG A 55 -16.71 -14.06 -11.08
CA ARG A 55 -16.60 -12.63 -10.78
C ARG A 55 -15.59 -12.42 -9.65
N ILE A 56 -14.79 -11.37 -9.75
CA ILE A 56 -13.86 -11.00 -8.66
C ILE A 56 -14.69 -10.59 -7.43
N ALA A 57 -14.44 -11.23 -6.29
CA ALA A 57 -15.04 -10.85 -5.02
C ALA A 57 -14.38 -9.56 -4.50
N VAL A 58 -15.12 -8.46 -4.55
CA VAL A 58 -14.69 -7.17 -4.01
C VAL A 58 -15.40 -6.93 -2.69
N TYR A 59 -14.62 -6.53 -1.70
CA TYR A 59 -15.10 -6.33 -0.34
C TYR A 59 -14.99 -4.85 0.04
N ASP A 60 -16.07 -4.32 0.62
CA ASP A 60 -16.15 -2.98 1.22
C ASP A 60 -16.04 -3.08 2.74
N PHE A 61 -15.61 -1.99 3.37
CA PHE A 61 -15.44 -1.88 4.81
C PHE A 61 -16.05 -0.57 5.30
N GLU A 62 -16.80 -0.59 6.40
CA GLU A 62 -17.38 0.63 6.98
C GLU A 62 -16.30 1.61 7.47
N ASP A 63 -15.21 1.10 8.06
CA ASP A 63 -14.07 1.92 8.48
C ASP A 63 -12.76 1.44 7.82
N TYR A 64 -12.23 2.27 6.93
CA TYR A 64 -10.96 2.01 6.28
C TYR A 64 -9.75 2.29 7.19
N ASN A 65 -9.91 2.99 8.31
CA ASN A 65 -8.82 3.26 9.26
C ASN A 65 -8.51 2.07 10.15
N SER A 66 -9.44 1.12 10.31
CA SER A 66 -9.20 -0.13 11.02
C SER A 66 -8.41 -1.16 10.19
N LEU A 67 -8.18 -0.89 8.91
CA LEU A 67 -7.39 -1.74 8.03
C LEU A 67 -5.91 -1.64 8.38
N ASN A 68 -5.35 -2.75 8.84
CA ASN A 68 -3.92 -2.85 9.11
C ASN A 68 -3.18 -3.14 7.81
N LYS A 69 -2.29 -2.21 7.41
CA LYS A 69 -1.37 -2.46 6.31
C LYS A 69 -0.45 -3.63 6.65
N TYR A 70 -0.48 -4.63 5.80
CA TYR A 70 0.45 -5.73 5.76
C TYR A 70 1.48 -5.51 4.63
N ARG A 71 2.23 -6.55 4.28
CA ARG A 71 3.31 -6.51 3.28
C ARG A 71 2.82 -6.08 1.90
N GLU A 72 3.65 -5.34 1.16
CA GLU A 72 3.51 -5.08 -0.29
C GLU A 72 2.13 -4.55 -0.74
N GLY A 73 1.46 -3.76 0.11
CA GLY A 73 0.15 -3.18 -0.22
C GLY A 73 -1.04 -4.10 0.09
N LEU A 74 -0.81 -5.19 0.81
CA LEU A 74 -1.86 -6.02 1.39
C LEU A 74 -2.44 -5.37 2.64
N PHE A 75 -3.68 -5.69 2.94
CA PHE A 75 -4.41 -5.26 4.12
C PHE A 75 -4.97 -6.46 4.86
N ILE A 76 -4.93 -6.38 6.19
CA ILE A 76 -5.59 -7.33 7.10
C ILE A 76 -6.63 -6.52 7.88
N SER A 77 -7.83 -7.09 7.98
CA SER A 77 -8.92 -6.55 8.79
C SER A 77 -9.38 -7.62 9.76
N ASP A 78 -9.66 -7.20 11.00
CA ASP A 78 -10.40 -8.02 11.98
C ASP A 78 -11.92 -7.72 11.91
N ALA A 79 -12.34 -6.70 11.17
CA ALA A 79 -13.74 -6.36 10.93
C ALA A 79 -14.32 -7.21 9.78
N GLU A 80 -15.59 -7.60 9.91
CA GLU A 80 -16.31 -8.31 8.85
C GLU A 80 -16.48 -7.41 7.63
N PRO A 81 -15.90 -7.77 6.46
CA PRO A 81 -16.15 -7.05 5.23
C PRO A 81 -17.55 -7.30 4.69
N GLU A 82 -18.09 -6.34 3.95
CA GLU A 82 -19.29 -6.52 3.16
C GLU A 82 -18.91 -6.87 1.72
N LEU A 83 -19.49 -7.93 1.15
CA LEU A 83 -19.27 -8.27 -0.26
C LEU A 83 -20.05 -7.27 -1.12
N LEU A 84 -19.37 -6.65 -2.08
CA LEU A 84 -19.97 -5.72 -3.01
C LEU A 84 -20.55 -6.48 -4.21
N ASP A 85 -21.87 -6.46 -4.39
CA ASP A 85 -22.56 -7.22 -5.46
C ASP A 85 -22.24 -6.74 -6.89
N TYR A 86 -21.85 -5.46 -7.04
CA TYR A 86 -21.57 -4.85 -8.35
C TYR A 86 -20.34 -3.92 -8.30
N PRO A 87 -19.13 -4.49 -8.24
CA PRO A 87 -17.92 -3.68 -8.33
C PRO A 87 -17.75 -3.11 -9.74
N VAL A 88 -17.43 -1.82 -9.82
CA VAL A 88 -17.00 -1.20 -11.07
C VAL A 88 -15.50 -1.40 -11.21
N ILE A 89 -15.08 -2.32 -12.08
CA ILE A 89 -13.67 -2.62 -12.33
C ILE A 89 -13.22 -1.90 -13.61
N ALA A 90 -12.27 -0.98 -13.46
CA ALA A 90 -11.60 -0.35 -14.60
C ALA A 90 -10.58 -1.34 -15.20
N ASN A 91 -10.99 -2.03 -16.27
CA ASN A 91 -10.11 -2.99 -16.94
C ASN A 91 -8.87 -2.30 -17.56
N LYS A 92 -7.76 -3.05 -17.65
CA LYS A 92 -6.47 -2.61 -18.23
C LYS A 92 -5.87 -1.34 -17.60
N THR A 93 -6.32 -0.97 -16.40
CA THR A 93 -5.81 0.19 -15.67
C THR A 93 -5.24 -0.26 -14.34
N ILE A 94 -4.12 0.35 -13.92
CA ILE A 94 -3.52 0.10 -12.61
C ILE A 94 -3.74 1.33 -11.76
N GLU A 95 -4.30 1.16 -10.56
CA GLU A 95 -4.44 2.24 -9.59
C GLU A 95 -3.04 2.71 -9.14
N ARG A 96 -2.74 3.99 -9.37
CA ARG A 96 -1.49 4.62 -8.92
C ARG A 96 -1.66 5.13 -7.50
N SER A 97 -0.56 5.12 -6.73
CA SER A 97 -0.52 5.75 -5.41
C SER A 97 -1.01 7.19 -5.49
N ASN A 98 -1.97 7.54 -4.64
CA ASN A 98 -2.47 8.91 -4.48
C ASN A 98 -1.46 9.83 -3.75
N ILE A 99 -0.16 9.64 -3.96
CA ILE A 99 0.91 10.36 -3.27
C ILE A 99 1.55 11.34 -4.25
N ASN A 100 1.58 12.61 -3.88
CA ASN A 100 2.36 13.63 -4.60
C ASN A 100 3.81 13.62 -4.10
N VAL A 101 4.71 13.03 -4.90
CA VAL A 101 6.14 12.90 -4.57
C VAL A 101 6.79 14.26 -4.25
N THR A 102 6.33 15.36 -4.87
CA THR A 102 6.91 16.70 -4.65
C THR A 102 6.61 17.22 -3.26
N GLU A 103 5.37 17.02 -2.78
CA GLU A 103 4.95 17.43 -1.44
C GLU A 103 5.64 16.58 -0.38
N GLU A 104 5.70 15.26 -0.57
CA GLU A 104 6.40 14.34 0.34
C GLU A 104 7.89 14.67 0.48
N LEU A 105 8.59 14.93 -0.63
CA LEU A 105 10.00 15.32 -0.59
C LEU A 105 10.18 16.68 0.11
N THR A 106 9.26 17.62 -0.07
CA THR A 106 9.30 18.91 0.63
C THR A 106 9.10 18.72 2.13
N GLY A 107 8.18 17.85 2.54
CA GLY A 107 7.97 17.44 3.94
C GLY A 107 9.20 16.78 4.56
N LEU A 108 9.89 15.91 3.81
CA LEU A 108 11.15 15.30 4.24
C LEU A 108 12.27 16.33 4.41
N ILE A 109 12.45 17.24 3.44
CA ILE A 109 13.46 18.30 3.52
C ILE A 109 13.19 19.22 4.71
N SER A 110 11.93 19.56 4.96
CA SER A 110 11.49 20.34 6.14
C SER A 110 11.90 19.66 7.44
N SER A 111 11.56 18.37 7.57
CA SER A 111 11.89 17.55 8.74
C SER A 111 13.41 17.40 8.94
N GLN A 112 14.15 17.21 7.84
CA GLN A 112 15.61 17.14 7.86
C GLN A 112 16.26 18.45 8.30
N ARG A 113 15.76 19.58 7.80
CA ARG A 113 16.22 20.92 8.24
C ARG A 113 15.92 21.15 9.71
N ALA A 114 14.74 20.79 10.19
CA ALA A 114 14.40 20.89 11.61
C ALA A 114 15.36 20.06 12.48
N LEU A 115 15.67 18.83 12.07
CA LEU A 115 16.64 17.97 12.77
C LEU A 115 18.05 18.60 12.77
N GLN A 116 18.50 19.13 11.63
CA GLN A 116 19.80 19.81 11.53
C GLN A 116 19.86 21.06 12.43
N THR A 117 18.81 21.87 12.45
CA THR A 117 18.73 23.04 13.33
C THR A 117 18.77 22.64 14.80
N ALA A 118 18.04 21.60 15.19
CA ALA A 118 18.09 21.07 16.56
C ALA A 118 19.49 20.57 16.94
N ALA A 119 20.16 19.82 16.06
CA ALA A 119 21.53 19.36 16.28
C ALA A 119 22.54 20.52 16.37
N GLN A 120 22.37 21.56 15.56
CA GLN A 120 23.24 22.73 15.60
C GLN A 120 23.04 23.55 16.87
N ALA A 121 21.80 23.68 17.36
CA ALA A 121 21.51 24.31 18.64
C ALA A 121 22.15 23.55 19.81
N LEU A 122 22.07 22.21 19.81
CA LEU A 122 22.76 21.37 20.80
C LEU A 122 24.28 21.55 20.76
N LYS A 123 24.87 21.61 19.57
CA LYS A 123 26.31 21.85 19.44
C LYS A 123 26.74 23.22 19.98
N ILE A 124 25.92 24.26 19.78
CA ILE A 124 26.19 25.59 20.33
C ILE A 124 26.09 25.57 21.86
N TYR A 125 25.13 24.82 22.39
CA TYR A 125 24.99 24.60 23.82
C TYR A 125 26.26 23.94 24.40
N ASP A 126 26.70 22.81 23.83
CA ASP A 126 27.93 22.11 24.26
C ASP A 126 29.18 23.01 24.20
N MET A 127 29.35 23.77 23.12
CA MET A 127 30.49 24.71 23.01
C MET A 127 30.45 25.81 24.08
N THR A 128 29.26 26.22 24.52
CA THR A 128 29.09 27.24 25.55
C THR A 128 29.43 26.66 26.93
N ASP A 129 28.99 25.43 27.19
CA ASP A 129 29.31 24.70 28.42
C ASP A 129 30.82 24.43 28.53
N ASP A 130 31.46 23.95 27.46
CA ASP A 130 32.92 23.74 27.40
C ASP A 130 33.70 25.03 27.72
N LYS A 131 33.24 26.16 27.17
CA LYS A 131 33.87 27.46 27.42
C LYS A 131 33.69 27.91 28.87
N ALA A 132 32.50 27.71 29.45
CA ALA A 132 32.24 28.03 30.86
C ALA A 132 33.13 27.20 31.80
N VAL A 133 33.28 25.90 31.54
CA VAL A 133 34.16 25.01 32.31
C VAL A 133 35.63 25.44 32.19
N SER A 134 36.08 25.81 30.99
CA SER A 134 37.45 26.27 30.77
C SER A 134 37.79 27.57 31.51
N GLU A 135 36.87 28.54 31.51
CA GLU A 135 37.06 29.81 32.23
C GLU A 135 37.10 29.59 33.76
N ILE A 136 36.25 28.72 34.31
CA ILE A 136 36.30 28.35 35.74
C ILE A 136 37.62 27.68 36.09
N SER A 137 38.09 26.75 35.24
CA SER A 137 39.34 26.02 35.45
C SER A 137 40.59 26.90 35.41
N LYS A 138 40.49 28.13 34.89
CA LYS A 138 41.61 29.09 34.79
C LYS A 138 41.74 29.99 36.02
N ILE A 139 40.72 30.05 36.86
CA ILE A 139 40.66 30.89 38.07
C ILE A 139 41.12 30.10 39.32
N VAL A 140 41.10 28.77 39.25
CA VAL A 140 41.62 27.84 40.28
C VAL A 140 43.07 27.48 39.97
#